data_AF-G0EDW5-F1
#
_entry.id   AF-G0EDW5-F1
#
_cell.length_a   1.000
_cell.length_b   1.000
_cell.length_c   1.000
_cell.angle_alpha   90.00
_cell.angle_beta   90.00
_cell.angle_gamma   90.00
#
_symmetry.space_group_name_H-M   'P 1'
#
loop_
_entity.id
_entity.type
_entity.pdbx_description
1 polymer ?
#
loop_
_entity_poly.entity_id
_entity_poly.type
_entity_poly.pdbx_seq_one_letter_code
_entity_poly.pdbx_strand_id
1 'polypeptide(L)'
;MNSFEANYAVMALLALLGFFGTLAAYFIARIITWGPSHPFKRARYEAGNPPRRRARVSTIPQYYGYIIIFIVLDPLFALLFLTPPSSALNPLRTLMWVALVSVILIPPLLYALHYAERIEYWVWDRRGMEALRRAHERRRLALIERSKRQS
;
A
#
# COMPACT_ATOMS: atom_id res chain seq x y z
N MET A 1 -1.45 30.79 30.61
CA MET A 1 -0.93 29.86 29.58
C MET A 1 -1.67 30.18 28.29
N ASN A 2 -0.97 30.48 27.19
CA ASN A 2 -1.63 30.84 25.93
C ASN A 2 -2.45 29.64 25.41
N SER A 3 -3.57 29.91 24.73
CA SER A 3 -4.42 28.85 24.16
C SER A 3 -3.64 27.89 23.24
N PHE A 4 -2.63 28.39 22.54
CA PHE A 4 -1.69 27.58 21.74
C PHE A 4 -0.89 26.59 22.59
N GLU A 5 -0.27 27.03 23.68
CA GLU A 5 0.48 26.16 24.60
C GLU A 5 -0.42 25.11 25.24
N ALA A 6 -1.66 25.49 25.58
CA ALA A 6 -2.66 24.55 26.08
C ALA A 6 -3.03 23.48 25.04
N ASN A 7 -3.19 23.87 23.76
CA ASN A 7 -3.47 22.92 22.69
C ASN A 7 -2.32 21.94 22.45
N TYR A 8 -1.07 22.40 22.45
CA TYR A 8 0.09 21.52 22.33
C TYR A 8 0.21 20.56 23.52
N ALA A 9 -0.04 21.05 24.74
CA ALA A 9 -0.07 20.20 25.93
C ALA A 9 -1.15 19.12 25.85
N VAL A 10 -2.36 19.46 25.37
CA VAL A 10 -3.45 18.49 25.15
C VAL A 10 -3.07 17.46 24.09
N MET A 11 -2.50 17.88 22.95
CA MET A 11 -2.07 16.97 21.89
C MET A 11 -0.95 16.03 22.36
N ALA A 12 0.01 16.55 23.11
CA ALA A 12 1.07 15.74 23.71
C ALA A 12 0.49 14.72 24.70
N LEU A 13 -0.44 15.14 25.55
CA LEU A 13 -1.14 14.24 26.48
C LEU A 13 -1.87 13.11 25.75
N LEU A 14 -2.63 13.43 24.68
CA LEU A 14 -3.33 12.44 23.88
C LEU A 14 -2.38 11.44 23.21
N ALA A 15 -1.26 11.92 22.65
CA ALA A 15 -0.24 11.08 22.05
C ALA A 15 0.41 10.13 23.08
N LEU A 16 0.78 10.66 24.25
CA LEU A 16 1.33 9.86 25.35
C LEU A 16 0.31 8.84 25.84
N LEU A 17 -0.96 9.22 25.99
CA LEU A 17 -2.02 8.30 26.42
C LEU A 17 -2.23 7.18 25.40
N GLY A 18 -2.22 7.48 24.09
CA GLY A 18 -2.31 6.46 23.04
C GLY A 18 -1.11 5.51 23.04
N PHE A 19 0.10 6.04 23.19
CA PHE A 19 1.33 5.25 23.25
C PHE A 19 1.38 4.37 24.49
N PHE A 20 1.23 4.95 25.68
CA PHE A 20 1.27 4.22 26.95
C PHE A 20 0.07 3.30 27.14
N GLY A 21 -1.11 3.66 26.63
CA GLY A 21 -2.28 2.79 26.59
C GLY A 21 -2.01 1.53 25.77
N THR A 22 -1.41 1.68 24.59
CA THR A 22 -1.01 0.54 23.74
C THR A 22 0.06 -0.31 24.42
N LEU A 23 1.05 0.34 25.05
CA LEU A 23 2.12 -0.35 25.77
C LEU A 23 1.60 -1.14 26.98
N ALA A 24 0.70 -0.54 27.76
CA ALA A 24 0.03 -1.19 28.88
C ALA A 24 -0.80 -2.39 28.40
N ALA A 25 -1.58 -2.22 27.33
CA ALA A 25 -2.34 -3.32 26.73
C ALA A 25 -1.43 -4.48 26.28
N TYR A 26 -0.28 -4.17 25.67
CA TYR A 26 0.74 -5.17 25.32
C TYR A 26 1.24 -5.93 26.56
N PHE A 27 1.60 -5.23 27.64
CA PHE A 27 2.09 -5.86 28.87
C PHE A 27 1.01 -6.70 29.56
N ILE A 28 -0.23 -6.20 29.66
CA ILE A 28 -1.37 -6.94 30.20
C ILE A 28 -1.58 -8.22 29.39
N ALA A 29 -1.63 -8.12 28.05
CA ALA A 29 -1.75 -9.28 27.19
C ALA A 29 -0.60 -10.27 27.40
N ARG A 30 0.64 -9.76 27.57
CA ARG A 30 1.82 -10.61 27.81
C ARG A 30 1.78 -11.34 29.15
N ILE A 31 1.23 -10.72 30.20
CA ILE A 31 1.05 -11.31 31.53
C ILE A 31 -0.07 -12.37 31.47
N ILE A 32 -1.22 -12.06 30.88
CA ILE A 32 -2.35 -12.99 30.75
C ILE A 32 -1.97 -14.22 29.91
N THR A 33 -1.23 -14.01 28.82
CA THR A 33 -0.78 -15.09 27.93
C THR A 33 0.48 -15.80 28.41
N TRP A 34 0.96 -15.50 29.61
CA TRP A 34 2.14 -16.15 30.18
C TRP A 34 1.80 -17.59 30.56
N GLY A 35 2.21 -18.53 29.70
CA GLY A 35 2.08 -19.96 29.94
C GLY A 35 3.22 -20.76 29.33
N PRO A 36 3.32 -22.08 29.64
CA PRO A 36 4.39 -22.93 29.15
C PRO A 36 4.48 -22.91 27.62
N SER A 37 5.67 -22.64 27.11
CA SER A 37 5.94 -22.57 25.69
C SER A 37 6.03 -23.98 25.10
N HIS A 38 4.95 -24.49 24.52
CA HIS A 38 5.06 -25.69 23.71
C HIS A 38 5.60 -25.34 22.30
N PRO A 39 6.64 -26.04 21.82
CA PRO A 39 7.28 -25.74 20.53
C PRO A 39 6.30 -25.82 19.35
N PHE A 40 5.33 -26.74 19.40
CA PHE A 40 4.28 -26.87 18.37
C PHE A 40 3.25 -25.74 18.39
N LYS A 41 2.99 -25.10 19.54
CA LYS A 41 2.08 -23.94 19.64
C LYS A 41 2.68 -22.67 19.04
N ARG A 42 4.01 -22.64 18.84
CA ARG A 42 4.74 -21.51 18.25
C ARG A 42 5.09 -21.73 16.78
N ALA A 43 4.85 -22.94 16.26
CA ALA A 43 5.04 -23.22 14.85
C ALA A 43 3.98 -22.48 14.04
N ARG A 44 4.40 -21.76 12.99
CA ARG A 44 3.50 -21.03 12.07
C ARG A 44 2.68 -21.95 11.17
N TYR A 45 2.77 -23.26 11.38
CA TYR A 45 2.16 -24.29 10.55
C TYR A 45 1.08 -24.99 11.35
N GLU A 46 -0.18 -24.68 11.03
CA GLU A 46 -1.36 -25.26 11.69
C GLU A 46 -1.48 -26.77 11.45
N ALA A 47 -0.87 -27.29 10.38
CA ALA A 47 -0.95 -28.69 9.98
C ALA A 47 0.18 -29.60 10.50
N GLY A 48 1.05 -29.13 11.40
CA GLY A 48 2.14 -29.94 11.98
C GLY A 48 3.21 -30.45 10.99
N ASN A 49 3.09 -30.10 9.71
CA ASN A 49 4.03 -30.47 8.66
C ASN A 49 4.81 -29.22 8.23
N PRO A 50 6.03 -29.00 8.79
CA PRO A 50 6.87 -27.93 8.30
C PRO A 50 7.13 -28.15 6.80
N PRO A 51 7.02 -27.10 5.96
CA PRO A 51 7.20 -27.23 4.53
C PRO A 51 8.63 -27.71 4.26
N ARG A 52 8.74 -28.95 3.78
CA ARG A 52 10.02 -29.60 3.44
C ARG A 52 10.73 -28.94 2.25
N ARG A 53 10.07 -28.01 1.56
CA ARG A 53 10.60 -27.27 0.42
C ARG A 53 10.59 -25.78 0.74
N ARG A 54 11.48 -25.01 0.10
CA ARG A 54 11.44 -23.53 0.16
C ARG A 54 10.01 -23.07 -0.05
N ALA A 55 9.46 -22.38 0.94
CA ALA A 55 8.22 -21.65 0.78
C ALA A 55 8.37 -20.81 -0.49
N ARG A 56 7.45 -20.96 -1.44
CA ARG A 56 7.39 -20.06 -2.59
C ARG A 56 7.22 -18.68 -1.99
N VAL A 57 8.30 -17.90 -1.93
CA VAL A 57 8.19 -16.49 -1.60
C VAL A 57 7.55 -15.91 -2.84
N SER A 58 6.22 -15.87 -2.84
CA SER A 58 5.45 -15.17 -3.85
C SER A 58 5.92 -13.74 -3.74
N THR A 59 6.81 -13.36 -4.65
CA THR A 59 7.27 -12.00 -4.80
C THR A 59 6.04 -11.11 -4.76
N ILE A 60 6.10 -10.04 -3.96
CA ILE A 60 5.08 -8.99 -3.87
C ILE A 60 5.57 -7.79 -4.69
N PRO A 61 5.69 -7.87 -6.03
CA PRO A 61 6.11 -6.71 -6.80
C PRO A 61 4.89 -5.94 -7.32
N GLN A 62 3.71 -6.56 -7.35
CA GLN A 62 2.48 -5.93 -7.85
C GLN A 62 2.07 -4.70 -7.02
N TYR A 63 2.44 -4.65 -5.74
CA TYR A 63 2.13 -3.52 -4.87
C TYR A 63 2.99 -2.29 -5.15
N TYR A 64 4.13 -2.42 -5.85
CA TYR A 64 5.00 -1.28 -6.14
C TYR A 64 4.35 -0.27 -7.09
N GLY A 65 3.57 -0.73 -8.08
CA GLY A 65 2.79 0.17 -8.93
C GLY A 65 1.83 1.04 -8.13
N TYR A 66 1.17 0.45 -7.12
CA TYR A 66 0.27 1.18 -6.22
C TYR A 66 0.99 2.11 -5.25
N ILE A 67 2.21 1.77 -4.82
CA ILE A 67 3.06 2.67 -4.01
C ILE A 67 3.42 3.93 -4.82
N ILE A 68 3.73 3.78 -6.11
CA ILE A 68 4.05 4.94 -6.96
C ILE A 68 2.82 5.84 -7.13
N ILE A 69 1.64 5.25 -7.39
CA ILE A 69 0.38 6.01 -7.45
C ILE A 69 0.14 6.76 -6.13
N PHE A 70 0.35 6.10 -5.00
CA PHE A 70 0.22 6.70 -3.68
C PHE A 70 1.16 7.90 -3.50
N ILE A 71 2.44 7.75 -3.82
CA ILE A 71 3.45 8.83 -3.69
C ILE A 71 3.09 10.03 -4.57
N VAL A 72 2.54 9.82 -5.76
CA VAL A 72 2.13 10.90 -6.66
C VAL A 72 0.89 11.63 -6.15
N LEU A 73 -0.04 10.91 -5.52
CA LEU A 73 -1.28 11.50 -5.00
C LEU A 73 -1.13 12.16 -3.62
N ASP A 74 -0.20 11.71 -2.79
CA ASP A 74 0.06 12.25 -1.45
C ASP A 74 0.18 13.79 -1.41
N PRO A 75 1.03 14.44 -2.25
CA PRO A 75 1.12 15.90 -2.26
C PRO A 75 -0.18 16.60 -2.69
N LEU A 76 -0.98 15.97 -3.56
CA LEU A 76 -2.27 16.50 -3.97
C LEU A 76 -3.26 16.50 -2.80
N PHE A 77 -3.32 15.40 -2.05
CA PHE A 77 -4.18 15.31 -0.86
C PHE A 77 -3.73 16.26 0.24
N ALA A 78 -2.42 16.39 0.47
CA ALA A 78 -1.88 17.36 1.43
C ALA A 78 -2.30 18.79 1.06
N LEU A 79 -2.21 19.18 -0.22
CA LEU A 79 -2.67 20.48 -0.69
C LEU A 79 -4.18 20.67 -0.53
N LEU A 80 -4.99 19.68 -0.90
CA LEU A 80 -6.44 19.75 -0.71
C LEU A 80 -6.83 19.86 0.77
N PHE A 81 -6.03 19.32 1.69
CA PHE A 81 -6.23 19.46 3.12
C PHE A 81 -5.80 20.84 3.66
N LEU A 82 -4.72 21.42 3.13
CA LEU A 82 -4.17 22.70 3.61
C LEU A 82 -4.85 23.94 3.00
N THR A 83 -5.51 23.80 1.86
CA THR A 83 -6.09 24.92 1.09
C THR A 83 -7.42 25.52 1.59
N PRO A 84 -8.30 24.82 2.35
CA PRO A 84 -9.56 25.40 2.80
C PRO A 84 -9.42 26.65 3.70
N PRO A 85 -8.46 26.73 4.65
CA PRO A 85 -8.22 27.96 5.41
C PRO A 85 -7.74 29.13 4.53
N SER A 86 -6.96 28.87 3.47
CA SER A 86 -6.41 29.91 2.60
C SER A 86 -7.39 30.38 1.51
N SER A 87 -8.35 29.53 1.13
CA SER A 87 -9.34 29.85 0.09
C SER A 87 -10.30 30.96 0.52
N ALA A 88 -10.55 31.12 1.82
CA ALA A 88 -11.38 32.19 2.38
C ALA A 88 -10.78 33.59 2.16
N LEU A 89 -9.45 33.71 2.12
CA LEU A 89 -8.75 34.99 1.93
C LEU A 89 -8.48 35.31 0.47
N ASN A 90 -8.18 34.30 -0.35
CA ASN A 90 -7.87 34.47 -1.77
C ASN A 90 -8.23 33.21 -2.57
N PRO A 91 -9.50 33.07 -3.00
CA PRO A 91 -9.98 31.85 -3.64
C PRO A 91 -9.32 31.61 -5.01
N LEU A 92 -9.12 32.67 -5.80
CA LEU A 92 -8.52 32.56 -7.13
C LEU A 92 -7.06 32.08 -7.06
N ARG A 93 -6.25 32.67 -6.17
CA ARG A 93 -4.86 32.25 -5.97
C ARG A 93 -4.77 30.81 -5.47
N THR A 94 -5.66 30.42 -4.56
CA THR A 94 -5.73 29.05 -4.04
C THR A 94 -6.07 28.06 -5.16
N LEU A 95 -7.05 28.38 -6.00
CA LEU A 95 -7.41 27.58 -7.17
C LEU A 95 -6.25 27.45 -8.16
N MET A 96 -5.52 28.55 -8.43
CA MET A 96 -4.35 28.53 -9.32
C MET A 96 -3.25 27.60 -8.80
N TRP A 97 -2.99 27.60 -7.49
CA TRP A 97 -2.00 26.69 -6.89
C TRP A 97 -2.42 25.23 -7.00
N VAL A 98 -3.67 24.90 -6.69
CA VAL A 98 -4.20 23.54 -6.83
C VAL A 98 -4.12 23.08 -8.29
N ALA A 99 -4.49 23.96 -9.23
CA ALA A 99 -4.44 23.67 -10.66
C ALA A 99 -2.99 23.42 -11.13
N LEU A 100 -2.06 24.30 -10.74
CA LEU A 100 -0.64 24.17 -11.10
C LEU A 100 -0.06 22.83 -10.62
N VAL A 101 -0.28 22.47 -9.35
CA VAL A 101 0.23 21.21 -8.82
C VAL A 101 -0.46 20.01 -9.47
N SER A 102 -1.77 20.09 -9.72
CA SER A 102 -2.48 19.03 -10.45
C SER A 102 -1.89 18.81 -11.84
N VAL A 103 -1.62 19.88 -12.60
CA VAL A 103 -1.01 19.79 -13.94
C VAL A 103 0.38 19.14 -13.88
N ILE A 104 1.17 19.41 -12.85
CA ILE A 104 2.50 18.82 -12.66
C ILE A 104 2.39 17.32 -12.29
N LEU A 105 1.39 16.94 -11.50
CA LEU A 105 1.23 15.57 -10.99
C LEU A 105 0.45 14.65 -11.94
N ILE A 106 -0.35 15.18 -12.86
CA ILE A 106 -1.11 14.37 -13.84
C ILE A 106 -0.19 13.51 -14.73
N PRO A 107 0.89 14.03 -15.34
CA PRO A 107 1.78 13.21 -16.16
C PRO A 107 2.41 12.01 -15.43
N PRO A 108 3.04 12.16 -14.24
CA PRO A 108 3.57 11.02 -13.51
C PRO A 108 2.46 10.10 -12.98
N LEU A 109 1.26 10.61 -12.68
CA LEU A 109 0.11 9.78 -12.28
C LEU A 109 -0.36 8.89 -13.43
N LEU A 110 -0.53 9.45 -14.63
CA LEU A 110 -0.90 8.69 -15.83
C LEU A 110 0.16 7.63 -16.17
N TYR A 111 1.44 7.99 -16.04
CA TYR A 111 2.53 7.03 -16.18
C TYR A 111 2.41 5.91 -15.13
N ALA A 112 2.26 6.25 -13.86
CA ALA A 112 2.13 5.27 -12.78
C ALA A 112 0.94 4.33 -13.00
N LEU A 113 -0.21 4.86 -13.40
CA LEU A 113 -1.42 4.09 -13.69
C LEU A 113 -1.19 3.12 -14.85
N HIS A 114 -0.56 3.58 -15.93
CA HIS A 114 -0.26 2.75 -17.10
C HIS A 114 0.66 1.57 -16.79
N TYR A 115 1.63 1.76 -15.89
CA TYR A 115 2.59 0.72 -15.51
C TYR A 115 2.10 -0.17 -14.36
N ALA A 116 1.23 0.33 -13.47
CA ALA A 116 0.70 -0.43 -12.34
C ALA A 116 -0.07 -1.68 -12.79
N GLU A 117 -0.80 -1.60 -13.90
CA GLU A 117 -1.59 -2.74 -14.42
C GLU A 117 -0.74 -3.82 -15.11
N ARG A 118 0.51 -3.52 -15.45
CA ARG A 118 1.36 -4.41 -16.25
C ARG A 118 2.22 -5.29 -15.36
N ILE A 119 1.65 -6.40 -14.91
CA ILE A 119 2.30 -7.43 -14.08
C ILE A 119 3.68 -7.85 -14.62
N GLU A 120 3.87 -7.84 -15.94
CA GLU A 120 5.12 -8.17 -16.63
C GLU A 120 6.33 -7.35 -16.15
N TYR A 121 6.14 -6.09 -15.76
CA TYR A 121 7.21 -5.24 -15.22
C TYR A 121 7.51 -5.49 -13.75
N TRP A 122 6.61 -6.19 -13.07
CA TRP A 122 6.69 -6.42 -11.65
C TRP A 122 7.26 -7.82 -11.37
N VAL A 123 7.12 -8.81 -12.26
CA VAL A 123 7.67 -10.15 -11.99
C VAL A 123 9.20 -10.17 -11.86
N TRP A 124 9.68 -10.43 -10.65
CA TRP A 124 11.11 -10.46 -10.31
C TRP A 124 11.77 -11.84 -10.52
N ASP A 125 11.01 -12.95 -10.62
CA ASP A 125 11.56 -14.31 -10.84
C ASP A 125 11.51 -14.75 -12.31
N ARG A 126 12.62 -15.32 -12.81
CA ARG A 126 12.73 -15.92 -14.16
C ARG A 126 11.64 -16.97 -14.41
N ARG A 127 11.27 -17.76 -13.40
CA ARG A 127 10.20 -18.76 -13.54
C ARG A 127 8.80 -18.16 -13.65
N GLY A 128 8.57 -17.00 -13.02
CA GLY A 128 7.32 -16.24 -13.17
C GLY A 128 7.18 -15.68 -14.58
N MET A 129 8.28 -15.20 -15.17
CA MET A 129 8.30 -14.74 -16.56
C MET A 129 8.01 -15.87 -17.55
N GLU A 130 8.56 -17.07 -17.34
CA GLU A 130 8.24 -18.24 -18.16
C GLU A 130 6.77 -18.65 -18.05
N ALA A 131 6.19 -18.60 -16.86
CA ALA A 131 4.77 -18.90 -16.66
C ALA A 131 3.85 -17.89 -17.36
N LEU A 132 4.18 -16.59 -17.29
CA LEU A 132 3.48 -15.53 -18.03
C LEU A 132 3.57 -15.72 -19.55
N ARG A 133 4.76 -16.02 -20.08
CA ARG A 133 4.95 -16.29 -21.51
C ARG A 133 4.08 -17.45 -21.99
N ARG A 134 4.09 -18.57 -21.25
CA ARG A 134 3.23 -19.74 -21.55
C ARG A 134 1.74 -19.39 -21.49
N ALA A 135 1.31 -18.56 -20.54
CA ALA A 135 -0.08 -18.13 -20.43
C ALA A 135 -0.51 -17.24 -21.62
N HIS A 136 0.37 -16.33 -22.06
CA HIS A 136 0.15 -15.49 -23.24
C HIS A 136 0.09 -16.31 -24.54
N GLU A 137 1.00 -17.27 -24.72
CA GLU A 137 0.97 -18.20 -25.85
C GLU A 137 -0.33 -19.00 -25.90
N ARG A 138 -0.78 -19.56 -24.76
CA ARG A 138 -2.06 -20.27 -24.68
C ARG A 138 -3.26 -19.38 -25.06
N ARG A 139 -3.29 -18.13 -24.59
CA ARG A 139 -4.34 -17.16 -24.97
C ARG A 139 -4.33 -16.86 -26.47
N ARG A 140 -3.15 -16.63 -27.06
CA ARG A 140 -3.01 -16.41 -28.51
C ARG A 140 -3.51 -17.60 -29.31
N LEU A 141 -3.11 -18.82 -28.93
CA LEU A 141 -3.54 -20.03 -29.61
C LEU A 141 -5.06 -20.23 -29.50
N ALA A 142 -5.66 -20.00 -28.32
CA ALA A 142 -7.10 -20.09 -28.12
C ALA A 142 -7.90 -19.07 -28.96
N LEU A 143 -7.36 -17.86 -29.16
CA LEU A 143 -7.98 -16.84 -30.04
C LEU A 143 -7.94 -17.26 -31.51
N ILE A 144 -6.82 -17.83 -31.96
CA ILE A 144 -6.67 -18.36 -33.33
C ILE A 144 -7.63 -19.53 -33.56
N GLU A 145 -7.75 -20.44 -32.59
CA GLU A 145 -8.69 -21.57 -32.66
C GLU A 145 -10.15 -21.11 -32.73
N ARG A 146 -10.53 -20.09 -31.96
CA ARG A 146 -11.87 -19.48 -32.02
C ARG A 146 -12.13 -18.83 -33.38
N SER A 147 -11.16 -18.10 -33.92
CA SER A 147 -11.26 -17.47 -35.23
C SER A 147 -11.46 -18.51 -36.34
N LYS A 148 -10.75 -19.65 -36.29
CA LYS A 148 -10.89 -20.75 -37.25
C LYS A 148 -12.23 -21.49 -37.17
N ARG A 149 -12.91 -21.48 -36.02
CA ARG A 149 -14.23 -22.12 -35.86
C ARG A 149 -15.39 -21.23 -36.35
N GLN A 150 -15.14 -19.96 -36.61
CA GLN A 150 -16.14 -18.99 -37.06
C GLN A 150 -16.06 -18.69 -38.57
N SER A 151 -15.04 -19.21 -39.26
CA SER A 151 -14.87 -19.20 -40.71
C SER A 151 -15.27 -20.55 -41.31
#